data_AF-A0A523C6Q2-F1
#
_entry.id   AF-A0A523C6Q2-F1
#
_cell.length_a   1.000
_cell.length_b   1.000
_cell.length_c   1.000
_cell.angle_alpha   90.00
_cell.angle_beta   90.00
_cell.angle_gamma   90.00
#
_symmetry.space_group_name_H-M   'P 1'
#
loop_
_entity.id
_entity.type
_entity.pdbx_description
1 polymer ?
#
loop_
_entity_poly.entity_id
_entity_poly.type
_entity_poly.pdbx_seq_one_letter_code
_entity_poly.pdbx_strand_id
1 'polypeptide(L)'
;MPLSNSWRVTDHGVGPRRVYNLETSDHRVPQMRGRGLRAILLYVNRPITKQMGCPVIAYPGDMSSMRNAFASGYENLSAWADLLDRINVFPVADGDTGANLRISLAPLRDGTADTTHTLNLLARCATGNSGNIAAAFFQEFCQAESFAELAEKAERGRAKAWQSLARPQSGTMLNVFDCLAAHLVGTTDPVSLYPLLCKELQETVLATSHLLPDLRQAGVVDSGALGMYVFFEGFFRELAGQATLSSPITEIFFGRLTISNDFQASPTDCFCVNALIHTSDKQAAAGEALAKLGQSVVVLPAESGFKVHIHTADRQRLRAQLSALGEIVDWSDEAMDAGSLAGVSGSKKRQAIHIMTDGAGSLTREMAQRHGITLLDSYILAQGQSRPESLHAPANIYALMREGVKVTTAQASTFERHQHYQSVCQQFGRTLYLCVGSAFTGNHDTAQRWKEENDPDNLLEVVDSGAASGRLGLMALLAARHAAQATEPEEVIRFVQKALLDCEEYVFIDELRYLVAGGRISRTGGFLADLLQMKPVISPTSDGVRKVGVVRSREAQLAFALEKLRARQGGASVIMLQHTDNEEWLLKTVQPQVQKLLPDAEILLVPLSLTSGVHMGPGTWSLALAGGQMR
;
A
#
# COMPACT_ATOMS: atom_id res chain seq x y z
N MET A 1 32.16 53.24 -26.54
CA MET A 1 31.35 54.35 -27.11
C MET A 1 29.99 54.36 -26.43
N PRO A 2 29.41 55.52 -26.10
CA PRO A 2 29.49 56.02 -24.72
C PRO A 2 28.13 56.47 -24.11
N LEU A 3 28.20 56.91 -22.84
CA LEU A 3 27.43 57.99 -22.17
C LEU A 3 26.47 57.63 -21.01
N SER A 4 26.95 58.01 -19.83
CA SER A 4 26.33 58.79 -18.74
C SER A 4 24.85 59.18 -18.78
N ASN A 5 24.22 59.09 -17.60
CA ASN A 5 23.32 60.07 -16.91
C ASN A 5 22.22 59.31 -16.16
N SER A 6 21.57 59.75 -15.10
CA SER A 6 21.72 60.79 -14.08
C SER A 6 20.58 60.54 -13.10
N TRP A 7 20.76 60.90 -11.83
CA TRP A 7 19.80 60.76 -10.74
C TRP A 7 18.45 61.47 -10.97
N ARG A 8 17.35 60.85 -10.55
CA ARG A 8 16.18 61.53 -9.96
C ARG A 8 15.51 60.64 -8.91
N VAL A 9 15.35 61.23 -7.73
CA VAL A 9 14.55 60.77 -6.58
C VAL A 9 13.11 61.24 -6.78
N THR A 10 12.14 60.38 -6.48
CA THR A 10 10.81 60.80 -6.04
C THR A 10 10.37 59.91 -4.87
N ASP A 11 10.05 60.62 -3.80
CA ASP A 11 9.68 60.18 -2.45
C ASP A 11 8.17 59.96 -2.38
N HIS A 12 7.69 58.88 -1.76
CA HIS A 12 6.30 58.76 -1.29
C HIS A 12 6.17 57.77 -0.11
N GLY A 13 6.04 58.33 1.08
CA GLY A 13 4.87 58.11 1.94
C GLY A 13 4.88 56.89 2.87
N VAL A 14 5.43 57.07 4.08
CA VAL A 14 5.20 56.19 5.24
C VAL A 14 4.04 56.74 6.07
N GLY A 15 3.04 55.89 6.37
CA GLY A 15 1.97 56.14 7.34
C GLY A 15 2.07 55.18 8.55
N PRO A 16 1.61 55.56 9.75
CA PRO A 16 2.21 55.11 11.01
C PRO A 16 1.52 53.90 11.67
N ARG A 17 2.32 53.03 12.31
CA ARG A 17 1.85 52.01 13.26
C ARG A 17 1.80 52.59 14.68
N ARG A 18 0.65 52.43 15.35
CA ARG A 18 0.44 52.76 16.77
C ARG A 18 1.22 51.79 17.66
N VAL A 19 1.97 52.34 18.61
CA VAL A 19 2.59 51.62 19.73
C VAL A 19 1.74 51.90 20.96
N TYR A 20 1.28 50.86 21.64
CA TYR A 20 0.71 50.96 22.99
C TYR A 20 1.80 50.63 24.00
N ASN A 21 2.10 51.60 24.88
CA ASN A 21 2.92 51.41 26.09
C ASN A 21 2.04 50.83 27.20
N LEU A 22 2.58 49.83 27.90
CA LEU A 22 2.15 49.47 29.26
C LEU A 22 3.41 49.47 30.14
N GLU A 23 3.48 50.48 31.01
CA GLU A 23 4.38 50.54 32.17
C GLU A 23 3.74 49.83 33.39
N THR A 24 4.54 49.74 34.46
CA THR A 24 4.28 49.25 35.83
C THR A 24 4.68 47.78 36.04
N SER A 25 5.38 47.37 37.11
CA SER A 25 5.94 48.07 38.27
C SER A 25 6.90 47.15 39.02
N ASP A 26 7.82 47.83 39.71
CA ASP A 26 8.91 47.39 40.57
C ASP A 26 8.50 46.51 41.77
N HIS A 27 9.13 45.34 41.98
CA HIS A 27 9.20 44.67 43.28
C HIS A 27 10.55 43.97 43.51
N ARG A 28 11.23 44.42 44.57
CA ARG A 28 12.51 43.93 45.11
C ARG A 28 12.33 42.63 45.88
N VAL A 29 13.23 41.65 45.70
CA VAL A 29 13.59 40.64 46.72
C VAL A 29 15.10 40.32 46.62
N PRO A 30 15.85 40.12 47.73
CA PRO A 30 17.29 40.35 47.79
C PRO A 30 18.19 39.13 47.51
N GLN A 31 19.45 39.45 47.19
CA GLN A 31 20.57 38.54 46.94
C GLN A 31 20.88 37.60 48.12
N MET A 32 21.04 36.31 47.85
CA MET A 32 22.06 35.48 48.49
C MET A 32 22.93 34.79 47.44
N ARG A 33 24.23 34.83 47.72
CA ARG A 33 25.37 34.45 46.87
C ARG A 33 25.64 32.94 46.96
N GLY A 34 26.07 32.34 45.85
CA GLY A 34 26.78 31.05 45.92
C GLY A 34 27.01 30.33 44.59
N ARG A 35 28.02 30.78 43.82
CA ARG A 35 28.97 30.02 42.94
C ARG A 35 28.43 28.80 42.15
N GLY A 36 28.56 28.68 40.83
CA GLY A 36 29.23 29.47 39.82
C GLY A 36 29.31 28.67 38.51
N LEU A 37 28.80 29.26 37.42
CA LEU A 37 29.10 28.90 36.04
C LEU A 37 29.30 30.23 35.29
N ARG A 38 30.54 30.47 34.87
CA ARG A 38 30.99 31.53 33.95
C ARG A 38 31.71 30.76 32.82
N ALA A 39 31.66 31.13 31.55
CA ALA A 39 31.04 32.24 30.85
C ALA A 39 30.97 31.86 29.37
N ILE A 40 29.99 32.42 28.65
CA ILE A 40 30.01 32.53 27.19
C ILE A 40 30.17 34.03 26.89
N LEU A 41 31.10 34.39 26.00
CA LEU A 41 30.88 35.06 24.70
C LEU A 41 32.12 35.88 24.29
N LEU A 42 32.50 35.78 23.00
CA LEU A 42 33.00 36.83 22.07
C LEU A 42 33.81 36.14 20.94
N TYR A 43 33.25 35.94 19.73
CA TYR A 43 33.40 36.70 18.47
C TYR A 43 33.66 35.63 17.37
N VAL A 44 33.18 35.61 16.11
CA VAL A 44 33.11 36.63 15.05
C VAL A 44 32.06 36.25 13.98
N ASN A 45 31.42 37.28 13.43
CA ASN A 45 30.62 37.35 12.19
C ASN A 45 31.14 36.61 10.94
N ARG A 46 30.26 35.87 10.26
CA ARG A 46 30.15 35.83 8.78
C ARG A 46 28.69 35.58 8.36
N PRO A 47 28.16 36.25 7.32
CA PRO A 47 26.77 36.07 6.91
C PRO A 47 26.67 34.88 5.95
N ILE A 48 25.82 33.89 6.28
CA ILE A 48 25.31 32.93 5.31
C ILE A 48 23.80 33.08 5.29
N THR A 49 23.32 33.71 4.22
CA THR A 49 21.93 33.65 3.80
C THR A 49 21.59 32.22 3.39
N LYS A 50 20.83 31.52 4.21
CA LYS A 50 19.95 30.42 3.78
C LYS A 50 18.79 30.36 4.76
N GLN A 51 17.59 30.68 4.25
CA GLN A 51 16.32 30.42 4.91
C GLN A 51 16.26 28.92 5.27
N MET A 52 16.49 28.60 6.54
CA MET A 52 15.99 27.37 7.12
C MET A 52 14.57 27.67 7.57
N GLY A 53 13.59 27.02 6.93
CA GLY A 53 12.22 27.03 7.40
C GLY A 53 12.18 26.41 8.80
N CYS A 54 11.76 27.20 9.79
CA CYS A 54 11.30 26.66 11.06
C CYS A 54 10.16 25.67 10.79
N PRO A 55 10.03 24.58 11.57
CA PRO A 55 8.82 23.78 11.55
C PRO A 55 7.67 24.69 11.97
N VAL A 56 6.69 24.84 11.08
CA VAL A 56 5.41 25.47 11.41
C VAL A 56 4.74 24.52 12.40
N ILE A 57 4.62 24.95 13.66
CA ILE A 57 3.71 24.30 14.60
C ILE A 57 2.31 24.52 14.01
N ALA A 58 1.74 23.47 13.41
CA ALA A 58 0.39 23.49 12.89
C ALA A 58 -0.57 23.72 14.08
N TYR A 59 -1.43 24.72 13.98
CA TYR A 59 -2.51 24.89 14.94
C TYR A 59 -3.53 23.76 14.72
N PRO A 60 -3.97 23.07 15.79
CA PRO A 60 -5.05 22.08 15.68
C PRO A 60 -6.34 22.82 15.29
N GLY A 61 -6.75 22.72 14.04
CA GLY A 61 -7.97 23.37 13.55
C GLY A 61 -8.00 23.82 12.08
N ASP A 62 -6.90 23.69 11.31
CA ASP A 62 -6.94 23.97 9.87
C ASP A 62 -7.44 22.75 9.07
N MET A 63 -8.20 22.97 8.00
CA MET A 63 -8.67 21.90 7.09
C MET A 63 -7.51 21.04 6.57
N SER A 64 -6.31 21.62 6.43
CA SER A 64 -5.09 20.89 6.07
C SER A 64 -4.73 19.79 7.08
N SER A 65 -4.96 20.02 8.38
CA SER A 65 -4.69 19.07 9.46
C SER A 65 -5.67 17.88 9.42
N MET A 66 -6.95 18.13 9.13
CA MET A 66 -7.94 17.06 9.01
C MET A 66 -7.64 16.10 7.84
N ARG A 67 -7.25 16.66 6.69
CA ARG A 67 -6.91 15.85 5.52
C ARG A 67 -5.64 15.02 5.74
N ASN A 68 -4.64 15.59 6.40
CA ASN A 68 -3.43 14.86 6.80
C ASN A 68 -3.77 13.73 7.77
N ALA A 69 -4.71 13.93 8.69
CA ALA A 69 -5.16 12.88 9.60
C ALA A 69 -5.80 11.70 8.87
N PHE A 70 -6.66 11.95 7.86
CA PHE A 70 -7.21 10.89 7.01
C PHE A 70 -6.13 10.12 6.25
N ALA A 71 -5.16 10.81 5.68
CA ALA A 71 -4.03 10.19 5.00
C ALA A 71 -3.19 9.35 5.97
N SER A 72 -2.88 9.87 7.15
CA SER A 72 -2.15 9.17 8.22
C SER A 72 -2.88 7.89 8.67
N GLY A 73 -4.18 7.97 8.92
CA GLY A 73 -5.00 6.81 9.29
C GLY A 73 -5.01 5.74 8.19
N TYR A 74 -5.16 6.14 6.93
CA TYR A 74 -5.10 5.21 5.80
C TYR A 74 -3.72 4.56 5.65
N GLU A 75 -2.64 5.34 5.72
CA GLU A 75 -1.28 4.83 5.55
C GLU A 75 -0.90 3.87 6.68
N ASN A 76 -1.36 4.12 7.91
CA ASN A 76 -1.20 3.18 9.03
C ASN A 76 -1.98 1.88 8.76
N LEU A 77 -3.27 1.96 8.43
CA LEU A 77 -4.09 0.79 8.06
C LEU A 77 -3.44 -0.04 6.94
N SER A 78 -2.95 0.62 5.89
CA SER A 78 -2.29 -0.03 4.75
C SER A 78 -1.05 -0.82 5.18
N ALA A 79 -0.28 -0.31 6.14
CA ALA A 79 0.91 -0.97 6.69
C ALA A 79 0.61 -2.24 7.49
N TRP A 80 -0.64 -2.39 7.97
CA TRP A 80 -1.09 -3.54 8.75
C TRP A 80 -2.04 -4.46 7.96
N ALA A 81 -2.42 -4.11 6.73
CA ALA A 81 -3.38 -4.85 5.91
C ALA A 81 -3.04 -6.36 5.82
N ASP A 82 -1.78 -6.70 5.55
CA ASP A 82 -1.35 -8.11 5.43
C ASP A 82 -1.51 -8.88 6.77
N LEU A 83 -1.44 -8.21 7.92
CA LEU A 83 -1.76 -8.84 9.22
C LEU A 83 -3.26 -9.08 9.34
N LEU A 84 -4.08 -8.09 8.97
CA LEU A 84 -5.55 -8.21 9.02
C LEU A 84 -6.05 -9.38 8.17
N ASP A 85 -5.46 -9.55 6.98
CA ASP A 85 -5.71 -10.71 6.10
C ASP A 85 -5.37 -12.03 6.80
N ARG A 86 -4.23 -12.11 7.52
CA ARG A 86 -3.81 -13.35 8.21
C ARG A 86 -4.68 -13.76 9.39
N ILE A 87 -5.42 -12.83 10.00
CA ILE A 87 -6.30 -13.12 11.15
C ILE A 87 -7.79 -13.09 10.78
N ASN A 88 -8.12 -12.90 9.50
CA ASN A 88 -9.49 -12.81 9.03
C ASN A 88 -10.19 -14.17 9.07
N VAL A 89 -10.94 -14.44 10.13
CA VAL A 89 -11.70 -15.70 10.30
C VAL A 89 -13.22 -15.50 10.32
N PHE A 90 -13.70 -14.25 10.26
CA PHE A 90 -15.12 -13.91 10.40
C PHE A 90 -15.53 -12.80 9.42
N PRO A 91 -16.73 -12.86 8.80
CA PRO A 91 -17.69 -13.98 8.84
C PRO A 91 -17.22 -15.19 8.04
N VAL A 92 -16.23 -15.01 7.17
CA VAL A 92 -15.61 -16.07 6.39
C VAL A 92 -14.09 -15.97 6.50
N ALA A 93 -13.44 -17.12 6.57
CA ALA A 93 -11.99 -17.25 6.69
C ALA A 93 -11.30 -17.23 5.31
N ASP A 94 -11.53 -16.18 4.53
CA ASP A 94 -11.04 -16.01 3.15
C ASP A 94 -9.74 -15.18 3.05
N GLY A 95 -9.34 -14.51 4.13
CA GLY A 95 -8.06 -13.81 4.21
C GLY A 95 -8.00 -12.51 3.42
N ASP A 96 -9.12 -11.82 3.22
CA ASP A 96 -9.19 -10.63 2.36
C ASP A 96 -9.50 -9.29 3.07
N THR A 97 -9.70 -9.28 4.40
CA THR A 97 -10.19 -8.10 5.13
C THR A 97 -9.29 -6.89 4.96
N GLY A 98 -7.98 -7.04 5.13
CA GLY A 98 -6.99 -5.99 4.97
C GLY A 98 -6.88 -5.50 3.53
N ALA A 99 -6.87 -6.43 2.55
CA ALA A 99 -6.90 -6.08 1.14
C ALA A 99 -8.14 -5.24 0.80
N ASN A 100 -9.32 -5.68 1.22
CA ASN A 100 -10.60 -5.00 1.01
C ASN A 100 -10.62 -3.61 1.66
N LEU A 101 -10.13 -3.47 2.89
CA LEU A 101 -10.03 -2.18 3.58
C LEU A 101 -9.05 -1.23 2.88
N ARG A 102 -7.86 -1.72 2.48
CA ARG A 102 -6.87 -0.93 1.75
C ARG A 102 -7.43 -0.46 0.40
N ILE A 103 -8.15 -1.32 -0.33
CA ILE A 103 -8.80 -0.94 -1.59
C ILE A 103 -9.87 0.13 -1.36
N SER A 104 -10.76 -0.12 -0.42
CA SER A 104 -11.98 0.68 -0.22
C SER A 104 -11.68 2.06 0.33
N LEU A 105 -10.66 2.18 1.19
CA LEU A 105 -10.31 3.43 1.88
C LEU A 105 -9.15 4.20 1.21
N ALA A 106 -8.56 3.68 0.12
CA ALA A 106 -7.53 4.38 -0.66
C ALA A 106 -7.86 5.84 -1.02
N PRO A 107 -9.12 6.22 -1.32
CA PRO A 107 -9.46 7.62 -1.57
C PRO A 107 -9.16 8.58 -0.43
N LEU A 108 -9.13 8.10 0.84
CA LEU A 108 -8.84 8.94 2.01
C LEU A 108 -7.39 9.42 2.08
N ARG A 109 -6.49 8.83 1.28
CA ARG A 109 -5.09 9.26 1.19
C ARG A 109 -4.92 10.58 0.45
N ASP A 110 -5.78 10.87 -0.51
CA ASP A 110 -5.63 12.06 -1.35
C ASP A 110 -6.19 13.30 -0.66
N GLY A 111 -5.34 13.97 0.12
CA GLY A 111 -5.67 15.23 0.78
C GLY A 111 -5.89 16.42 -0.16
N THR A 112 -5.77 16.24 -1.49
CA THR A 112 -5.99 17.32 -2.47
C THR A 112 -7.35 17.25 -3.17
N ALA A 113 -7.97 16.07 -3.19
CA ALA A 113 -9.28 15.86 -3.79
C ALA A 113 -10.37 16.65 -3.05
N ASP A 114 -11.42 17.06 -3.78
CA ASP A 114 -12.62 17.60 -3.14
C ASP A 114 -13.43 16.48 -2.46
N THR A 115 -14.24 16.85 -1.48
CA THR A 115 -15.02 15.91 -0.68
C THR A 115 -16.00 15.11 -1.54
N THR A 116 -16.67 15.73 -2.51
CA THR A 116 -17.62 15.05 -3.40
C THR A 116 -16.94 13.97 -4.24
N HIS A 117 -15.76 14.27 -4.79
CA HIS A 117 -14.95 13.31 -5.52
C HIS A 117 -14.53 12.15 -4.63
N THR A 118 -14.08 12.45 -3.40
CA THR A 118 -13.69 11.45 -2.40
C THR A 118 -14.85 10.51 -2.07
N LEU A 119 -16.06 11.05 -1.83
CA LEU A 119 -17.27 10.26 -1.56
C LEU A 119 -17.63 9.34 -2.71
N ASN A 120 -17.57 9.84 -3.94
CA ASN A 120 -17.83 9.05 -5.15
C ASN A 120 -16.79 7.95 -5.33
N LEU A 121 -15.52 8.22 -5.03
CA LEU A 121 -14.47 7.21 -5.06
C LEU A 121 -14.64 6.16 -3.95
N LEU A 122 -14.98 6.54 -2.72
CA LEU A 122 -15.25 5.61 -1.61
C LEU A 122 -16.36 4.61 -1.99
N ALA A 123 -17.48 5.10 -2.55
CA ALA A 123 -18.58 4.24 -3.00
C ALA A 123 -18.14 3.26 -4.11
N ARG A 124 -17.36 3.76 -5.08
CA ARG A 124 -16.91 2.96 -6.24
C ARG A 124 -15.87 1.92 -5.85
N CYS A 125 -14.90 2.30 -5.00
CA CYS A 125 -13.79 1.44 -4.57
C CYS A 125 -14.20 0.43 -3.50
N ALA A 126 -15.30 0.65 -2.77
CA ALA A 126 -15.80 -0.26 -1.74
C ALA A 126 -15.89 -1.71 -2.25
N THR A 127 -15.24 -2.65 -1.58
CA THR A 127 -15.25 -4.07 -1.97
C THR A 127 -15.16 -4.93 -0.72
N GLY A 128 -15.67 -6.16 -0.80
CA GLY A 128 -15.68 -7.06 0.37
C GLY A 128 -16.68 -6.65 1.45
N ASN A 129 -16.91 -7.51 2.43
CA ASN A 129 -17.73 -7.13 3.59
C ASN A 129 -17.10 -5.95 4.34
N SER A 130 -15.82 -6.09 4.73
CA SER A 130 -15.11 -5.10 5.54
C SER A 130 -15.02 -3.74 4.85
N GLY A 131 -14.68 -3.73 3.56
CA GLY A 131 -14.52 -2.51 2.79
C GLY A 131 -15.84 -1.78 2.53
N ASN A 132 -16.93 -2.50 2.27
CA ASN A 132 -18.25 -1.88 2.12
C ASN A 132 -18.76 -1.29 3.45
N ILE A 133 -18.63 -2.00 4.57
CA ILE A 133 -19.04 -1.49 5.89
C ILE A 133 -18.23 -0.24 6.28
N ALA A 134 -16.90 -0.29 6.10
CA ALA A 134 -16.05 0.85 6.38
C ALA A 134 -16.38 2.05 5.45
N ALA A 135 -16.60 1.81 4.16
CA ALA A 135 -16.98 2.87 3.22
C ALA A 135 -18.31 3.55 3.62
N ALA A 136 -19.31 2.80 4.11
CA ALA A 136 -20.55 3.39 4.66
C ALA A 136 -20.28 4.36 5.82
N PHE A 137 -19.37 4.00 6.74
CA PHE A 137 -18.95 4.87 7.83
C PHE A 137 -18.24 6.12 7.31
N PHE A 138 -17.22 5.92 6.46
CA PHE A 138 -16.37 7.01 5.98
C PHE A 138 -17.06 7.96 5.02
N GLN A 139 -18.12 7.53 4.32
CA GLN A 139 -18.97 8.42 3.55
C GLN A 139 -19.57 9.55 4.39
N GLU A 140 -19.73 9.38 5.70
CA GLU A 140 -20.11 10.47 6.61
C GLU A 140 -18.91 11.08 7.30
N PHE A 141 -18.04 10.24 7.86
CA PHE A 141 -16.92 10.69 8.68
C PHE A 141 -15.94 11.59 7.92
N CYS A 142 -15.66 11.31 6.65
CA CYS A 142 -14.72 12.09 5.84
C CYS A 142 -15.24 13.48 5.42
N GLN A 143 -16.50 13.79 5.71
CA GLN A 143 -17.07 15.12 5.47
C GLN A 143 -16.81 16.09 6.64
N ALA A 144 -16.19 15.65 7.74
CA ALA A 144 -15.82 16.55 8.82
C ALA A 144 -14.73 17.52 8.33
N GLU A 145 -14.97 18.82 8.44
CA GLU A 145 -13.99 19.85 8.08
C GLU A 145 -13.19 20.34 9.30
N SER A 146 -13.66 20.01 10.50
CA SER A 146 -13.06 20.38 11.78
C SER A 146 -13.22 19.29 12.83
N PHE A 147 -12.41 19.34 13.90
CA PHE A 147 -12.50 18.39 15.01
C PHE A 147 -13.88 18.41 15.69
N ALA A 148 -14.50 19.58 15.79
CA ALA A 148 -15.81 19.76 16.44
C ALA A 148 -16.95 19.02 15.71
N GLU A 149 -16.81 18.79 14.40
CA GLU A 149 -17.80 18.07 13.60
C GLU A 149 -17.67 16.54 13.68
N LEU A 150 -16.53 16.03 14.18
CA LEU A 150 -16.25 14.59 14.18
C LEU A 150 -17.29 13.80 14.97
N ALA A 151 -17.80 14.32 16.09
CA ALA A 151 -18.81 13.64 16.89
C ALA A 151 -20.11 13.39 16.09
N GLU A 152 -20.63 14.43 15.44
CA GLU A 152 -21.84 14.33 14.61
C GLU A 152 -21.63 13.41 13.40
N LYS A 153 -20.47 13.55 12.74
CA LYS A 153 -20.12 12.78 11.54
C LYS A 153 -19.86 11.30 11.87
N ALA A 154 -19.24 11.02 13.01
CA ALA A 154 -19.06 9.66 13.51
C ALA A 154 -20.39 9.00 13.86
N GLU A 155 -21.31 9.72 14.51
CA GLU A 155 -22.63 9.17 14.85
C GLU A 155 -23.45 8.83 13.59
N ARG A 156 -23.43 9.71 12.57
CA ARG A 156 -24.06 9.40 11.27
C ARG A 156 -23.39 8.23 10.55
N GLY A 157 -22.06 8.22 10.51
CA GLY A 157 -21.29 7.14 9.90
C GLY A 157 -21.55 5.80 10.57
N ARG A 158 -21.58 5.78 11.91
CA ARG A 158 -21.94 4.61 12.73
C ARG A 158 -23.32 4.10 12.35
N ALA A 159 -24.33 4.97 12.31
CA ALA A 159 -25.68 4.59 11.91
C ALA A 159 -25.72 3.99 10.49
N LYS A 160 -25.02 4.58 9.52
CA LYS A 160 -24.93 4.06 8.15
C LYS A 160 -24.22 2.70 8.08
N ALA A 161 -23.13 2.51 8.81
CA ALA A 161 -22.40 1.24 8.84
C ALA A 161 -23.31 0.11 9.35
N TRP A 162 -24.05 0.35 10.44
CA TRP A 162 -25.05 -0.59 10.96
C TRP A 162 -26.17 -0.89 9.95
N GLN A 163 -26.67 0.13 9.27
CA GLN A 163 -27.75 0.00 8.27
C GLN A 163 -27.30 -0.68 6.97
N SER A 164 -26.00 -0.65 6.65
CA SER A 164 -25.46 -1.27 5.44
C SER A 164 -25.52 -2.81 5.48
N LEU A 165 -25.65 -3.39 6.67
CA LEU A 165 -25.70 -4.82 6.89
C LEU A 165 -27.13 -5.30 7.05
N ALA A 166 -27.47 -6.36 6.32
CA ALA A 166 -28.73 -7.06 6.51
C ALA A 166 -28.87 -7.69 7.90
N ARG A 167 -27.75 -8.16 8.48
CA ARG A 167 -27.68 -8.85 9.77
C ARG A 167 -26.42 -8.42 10.52
N PRO A 168 -26.40 -7.22 11.11
CA PRO A 168 -25.23 -6.73 11.80
C PRO A 168 -24.94 -7.58 13.05
N GLN A 169 -23.65 -7.77 13.35
CA GLN A 169 -23.19 -8.59 14.46
C GLN A 169 -22.31 -7.77 15.41
N SER A 170 -22.56 -7.91 16.71
CA SER A 170 -21.63 -7.41 17.72
C SER A 170 -20.39 -8.30 17.78
N GLY A 171 -19.26 -7.75 18.23
CA GLY A 171 -17.95 -8.39 18.15
C GLY A 171 -17.21 -8.11 16.85
N THR A 172 -17.60 -7.06 16.11
CA THR A 172 -17.01 -6.67 14.82
C THR A 172 -16.57 -5.20 14.81
N MET A 173 -16.06 -4.70 13.68
CA MET A 173 -15.76 -3.27 13.47
C MET A 173 -16.89 -2.31 13.84
N LEU A 174 -18.16 -2.76 13.81
CA LEU A 174 -19.29 -1.93 14.22
C LEU A 174 -19.16 -1.44 15.67
N ASN A 175 -18.63 -2.26 16.56
CA ASN A 175 -18.40 -1.88 17.96
C ASN A 175 -17.31 -0.82 18.10
N VAL A 176 -16.33 -0.79 17.20
CA VAL A 176 -15.31 0.26 17.17
C VAL A 176 -15.96 1.59 16.77
N PHE A 177 -16.89 1.59 15.82
CA PHE A 177 -17.65 2.80 15.47
C PHE A 177 -18.57 3.26 16.60
N ASP A 178 -19.21 2.34 17.33
CA ASP A 178 -20.00 2.68 18.52
C ASP A 178 -19.13 3.31 19.61
N CYS A 179 -17.98 2.71 19.91
CA CYS A 179 -17.01 3.24 20.87
C CYS A 179 -16.52 4.63 20.47
N LEU A 180 -16.14 4.80 19.20
CA LEU A 180 -15.64 6.08 18.68
C LEU A 180 -16.70 7.18 18.80
N ALA A 181 -17.92 6.94 18.32
CA ALA A 181 -18.99 7.94 18.35
C ALA A 181 -19.31 8.37 19.78
N ALA A 182 -19.35 7.42 20.74
CA ALA A 182 -19.61 7.72 22.13
C ALA A 182 -18.52 8.61 22.78
N HIS A 183 -17.25 8.35 22.48
CA HIS A 183 -16.12 9.07 23.08
C HIS A 183 -15.78 10.40 22.41
N LEU A 184 -16.31 10.66 21.20
CA LEU A 184 -16.21 11.97 20.56
C LEU A 184 -17.21 12.99 21.12
N VAL A 185 -18.25 12.57 21.85
CA VAL A 185 -19.24 13.50 22.39
C VAL A 185 -18.64 14.31 23.54
N GLY A 186 -18.76 15.64 23.46
CA GLY A 186 -18.38 16.54 24.55
C GLY A 186 -16.88 16.82 24.67
N THR A 187 -16.06 16.34 23.75
CA THR A 187 -14.63 16.68 23.64
C THR A 187 -14.40 17.75 22.57
N THR A 188 -13.47 18.66 22.84
CA THR A 188 -13.07 19.72 21.90
C THR A 188 -11.57 19.76 21.64
N ASP A 189 -10.80 18.92 22.33
CA ASP A 189 -9.34 18.91 22.26
C ASP A 189 -8.83 17.51 21.86
N PRO A 190 -8.20 17.37 20.68
CA PRO A 190 -7.64 16.09 20.23
C PRO A 190 -6.51 15.60 21.14
N VAL A 191 -5.75 16.48 21.77
CA VAL A 191 -4.57 16.11 22.56
C VAL A 191 -4.97 15.35 23.83
N SER A 192 -5.97 15.86 24.55
CA SER A 192 -6.52 15.18 25.73
C SER A 192 -7.40 13.96 25.39
N LEU A 193 -8.08 13.97 24.24
CA LEU A 193 -8.90 12.84 23.80
C LEU A 193 -8.06 11.61 23.44
N TYR A 194 -6.99 11.80 22.66
CA TYR A 194 -6.22 10.72 22.04
C TYR A 194 -5.87 9.56 22.97
N PRO A 195 -5.23 9.76 24.14
CA PRO A 195 -4.84 8.64 25.01
C PRO A 195 -6.04 7.88 25.59
N LEU A 196 -7.14 8.57 25.90
CA LEU A 196 -8.37 7.95 26.41
C LEU A 196 -9.04 7.14 25.31
N LEU A 197 -9.23 7.74 24.13
CA LEU A 197 -9.86 7.09 22.99
C LEU A 197 -9.08 5.85 22.54
N CYS A 198 -7.75 5.93 22.45
CA CYS A 198 -6.92 4.77 22.08
C CYS A 198 -7.10 3.60 23.04
N LYS A 199 -7.17 3.88 24.36
CA LYS A 199 -7.40 2.84 25.37
C LYS A 199 -8.77 2.18 25.20
N GLU A 200 -9.83 2.98 25.03
CA GLU A 200 -11.21 2.47 24.90
C GLU A 200 -11.40 1.68 23.60
N LEU A 201 -10.81 2.14 22.48
CA LEU A 201 -10.82 1.39 21.22
C LEU A 201 -10.02 0.09 21.34
N GLN A 202 -8.87 0.10 22.02
CA GLN A 202 -8.07 -1.10 22.30
C GLN A 202 -8.89 -2.14 23.07
N GLU A 203 -9.53 -1.74 24.17
CA GLU A 203 -10.38 -2.63 24.98
C GLU A 203 -11.56 -3.18 24.17
N THR A 204 -12.16 -2.34 23.32
CA THR A 204 -13.23 -2.74 22.39
C THR A 204 -12.75 -3.83 21.42
N VAL A 205 -11.58 -3.65 20.79
CA VAL A 205 -11.01 -4.66 19.89
C VAL A 205 -10.66 -5.95 20.64
N LEU A 206 -10.05 -5.85 21.82
CA LEU A 206 -9.73 -7.04 22.63
C LEU A 206 -10.98 -7.85 22.98
N ALA A 207 -12.10 -7.20 23.29
CA ALA A 207 -13.35 -7.88 23.61
C ALA A 207 -13.90 -8.73 22.44
N THR A 208 -13.67 -8.32 21.19
CA THR A 208 -14.19 -9.04 19.99
C THR A 208 -13.82 -10.52 19.97
N SER A 209 -12.59 -10.84 20.40
CA SER A 209 -12.05 -12.21 20.49
C SER A 209 -12.85 -13.17 21.36
N HIS A 210 -13.76 -12.67 22.19
CA HIS A 210 -14.61 -13.46 23.06
C HIS A 210 -16.08 -13.39 22.69
N LEU A 211 -16.49 -12.45 21.84
CA LEU A 211 -17.90 -12.20 21.52
C LEU A 211 -18.43 -13.14 20.43
N LEU A 212 -17.63 -13.45 19.42
CA LEU A 212 -18.02 -14.35 18.33
C LEU A 212 -17.40 -15.74 18.49
N PRO A 213 -18.15 -16.83 18.21
CA PRO A 213 -17.64 -18.21 18.34
C PRO A 213 -16.37 -18.46 17.52
N ASP A 214 -16.34 -18.04 16.26
CA ASP A 214 -15.22 -18.28 15.34
C ASP A 214 -13.95 -17.56 15.82
N LEU A 215 -14.07 -16.30 16.26
CA LEU A 215 -12.97 -15.54 16.85
C LEU A 215 -12.43 -16.19 18.13
N ARG A 216 -13.34 -16.68 18.99
CA ARG A 216 -12.98 -17.37 20.24
C ARG A 216 -12.25 -18.68 19.98
N GLN A 217 -12.70 -19.46 19.00
CA GLN A 217 -12.07 -20.72 18.62
C GLN A 217 -10.71 -20.47 17.95
N ALA A 218 -10.62 -19.47 17.08
CA ALA A 218 -9.39 -19.06 16.43
C ALA A 218 -8.40 -18.40 17.40
N GLY A 219 -8.86 -17.86 18.52
CA GLY A 219 -8.02 -17.16 19.50
C GLY A 219 -7.57 -15.78 19.04
N VAL A 220 -8.24 -15.18 18.06
CA VAL A 220 -7.87 -13.88 17.47
C VAL A 220 -8.92 -12.81 17.73
N VAL A 221 -8.52 -11.54 17.63
CA VAL A 221 -9.47 -10.41 17.54
C VAL A 221 -10.10 -10.33 16.15
N ASP A 222 -11.21 -9.62 16.02
CA ASP A 222 -11.83 -9.32 14.73
C ASP A 222 -10.86 -8.51 13.84
N SER A 223 -10.60 -9.00 12.63
CA SER A 223 -9.71 -8.37 11.65
C SER A 223 -10.20 -6.98 11.26
N GLY A 224 -11.51 -6.81 11.08
CA GLY A 224 -12.13 -5.54 10.75
C GLY A 224 -12.01 -4.51 11.87
N ALA A 225 -12.29 -4.92 13.11
CA ALA A 225 -12.19 -4.08 14.30
C ALA A 225 -10.75 -3.62 14.53
N LEU A 226 -9.78 -4.55 14.43
CA LEU A 226 -8.37 -4.21 14.52
C LEU A 226 -7.98 -3.21 13.42
N GLY A 227 -8.43 -3.42 12.17
CA GLY A 227 -8.18 -2.48 11.09
C GLY A 227 -8.70 -1.07 11.37
N MET A 228 -9.92 -0.94 11.90
CA MET A 228 -10.46 0.37 12.27
C MET A 228 -9.72 1.00 13.45
N TYR A 229 -9.28 0.21 14.44
CA TYR A 229 -8.40 0.70 15.50
C TYR A 229 -7.09 1.26 14.93
N VAL A 230 -6.40 0.52 14.05
CA VAL A 230 -5.15 0.98 13.41
C VAL A 230 -5.38 2.28 12.65
N PHE A 231 -6.49 2.38 11.89
CA PHE A 231 -6.86 3.59 11.19
C PHE A 231 -7.04 4.77 12.15
N PHE A 232 -7.89 4.62 13.16
CA PHE A 232 -8.22 5.71 14.09
C PHE A 232 -7.03 6.09 14.97
N GLU A 233 -6.18 5.15 15.34
CA GLU A 233 -4.94 5.44 16.04
C GLU A 233 -4.05 6.39 15.23
N GLY A 234 -3.78 6.10 13.95
CA GLY A 234 -2.99 6.97 13.09
C GLY A 234 -3.66 8.34 12.84
N PHE A 235 -4.98 8.34 12.68
CA PHE A 235 -5.79 9.55 12.48
C PHE A 235 -5.72 10.49 13.69
N PHE A 236 -6.04 10.01 14.89
CA PHE A 236 -6.06 10.86 16.09
C PHE A 236 -4.66 11.19 16.59
N ARG A 237 -3.65 10.35 16.33
CA ARG A 237 -2.25 10.64 16.61
C ARG A 237 -1.77 11.88 15.85
N GLU A 238 -2.10 11.96 14.55
CA GLU A 238 -1.81 13.13 13.71
C GLU A 238 -2.52 14.38 14.23
N LEU A 239 -3.82 14.29 14.56
CA LEU A 239 -4.57 15.42 15.13
C LEU A 239 -4.04 15.89 16.48
N ALA A 240 -3.53 14.97 17.30
CA ALA A 240 -2.92 15.27 18.59
C ALA A 240 -1.46 15.78 18.48
N GLY A 241 -0.86 15.76 17.27
CA GLY A 241 0.53 16.14 17.05
C GLY A 241 1.53 15.23 17.77
N GLN A 242 1.18 13.96 17.99
CA GLN A 242 2.00 12.98 18.69
C GLN A 242 2.90 12.23 17.69
N ALA A 243 4.19 12.13 17.97
CA ALA A 243 5.15 11.56 17.02
C ALA A 243 5.15 10.02 16.96
N THR A 244 4.79 9.33 18.06
CA THR A 244 4.93 7.88 18.18
C THR A 244 3.81 7.25 19.00
N LEU A 245 3.52 5.99 18.70
CA LEU A 245 2.71 5.12 19.54
C LEU A 245 3.37 4.90 20.90
N SER A 246 2.57 4.88 21.96
CA SER A 246 3.06 4.53 23.31
C SER A 246 3.43 3.04 23.43
N SER A 247 2.84 2.17 22.61
CA SER A 247 3.17 0.74 22.57
C SER A 247 2.92 0.14 21.18
N PRO A 248 3.74 -0.81 20.71
CA PRO A 248 3.52 -1.56 19.47
C PRO A 248 2.17 -2.30 19.42
N ILE A 249 1.55 -2.37 18.24
CA ILE A 249 0.28 -3.11 18.03
C ILE A 249 0.45 -4.60 18.39
N THR A 250 1.63 -5.17 18.11
CA THR A 250 1.94 -6.58 18.44
C THR A 250 2.03 -6.85 19.94
N GLU A 251 2.39 -5.84 20.75
CA GLU A 251 2.38 -5.93 22.20
C GLU A 251 0.96 -5.71 22.76
N ILE A 252 0.25 -4.72 22.23
CA ILE A 252 -1.12 -4.37 22.62
C ILE A 252 -2.07 -5.57 22.47
N PHE A 253 -1.98 -6.29 21.36
CA PHE A 253 -2.83 -7.45 21.06
C PHE A 253 -2.07 -8.77 21.16
N PHE A 254 -1.06 -8.84 22.04
CA PHE A 254 -0.23 -10.02 22.23
C PHE A 254 -1.07 -11.30 22.41
N GLY A 255 -0.72 -12.35 21.68
CA GLY A 255 -1.41 -13.64 21.72
C GLY A 255 -2.78 -13.67 21.02
N ARG A 256 -3.20 -12.58 20.37
CA ARG A 256 -4.49 -12.48 19.64
C ARG A 256 -4.36 -12.14 18.16
N LEU A 257 -3.14 -12.20 17.63
CA LEU A 257 -2.78 -11.85 16.25
C LEU A 257 -2.32 -13.06 15.43
N THR A 258 -2.60 -14.27 15.90
CA THR A 258 -2.23 -15.52 15.23
C THR A 258 -3.34 -16.54 15.44
N ILE A 259 -3.83 -17.12 14.35
CA ILE A 259 -4.88 -18.13 14.39
C ILE A 259 -4.33 -19.38 15.08
N SER A 260 -5.10 -19.92 16.02
CA SER A 260 -4.82 -21.18 16.70
C SER A 260 -4.69 -22.32 15.69
N ASN A 261 -3.70 -23.21 15.89
CA ASN A 261 -3.53 -24.41 15.07
C ASN A 261 -4.75 -25.36 15.16
N ASP A 262 -5.53 -25.25 16.23
CA ASP A 262 -6.74 -26.06 16.44
C ASP A 262 -7.98 -25.48 15.75
N PHE A 263 -7.86 -24.30 15.13
CA PHE A 263 -8.95 -23.70 14.38
C PHE A 263 -9.18 -24.45 13.08
N GLN A 264 -10.43 -24.82 12.83
CA GLN A 264 -10.86 -25.41 11.58
C GLN A 264 -11.87 -24.48 10.94
N ALA A 265 -11.48 -23.85 9.82
CA ALA A 265 -12.40 -23.06 9.03
C ALA A 265 -13.53 -23.96 8.50
N SER A 266 -14.77 -23.48 8.60
CA SER A 266 -15.88 -24.16 7.96
C SER A 266 -15.77 -23.99 6.44
N PRO A 267 -15.76 -25.08 5.65
CA PRO A 267 -15.79 -24.97 4.20
C PRO A 267 -17.04 -24.19 3.76
N THR A 268 -16.86 -23.19 2.91
CA THR A 268 -17.96 -22.51 2.25
C THR A 268 -17.86 -22.79 0.75
N ASP A 269 -18.75 -23.63 0.22
CA ASP A 269 -18.97 -23.77 -1.23
C ASP A 269 -19.70 -22.52 -1.76
N CYS A 270 -19.11 -21.34 -1.53
CA CYS A 270 -19.71 -20.04 -1.77
C CYS A 270 -18.88 -19.23 -2.76
N PHE A 271 -19.56 -18.27 -3.37
CA PHE A 271 -19.01 -17.25 -4.24
C PHE A 271 -19.18 -15.90 -3.57
N CYS A 272 -18.15 -15.08 -3.64
CA CYS A 272 -18.17 -13.67 -3.31
C CYS A 272 -18.64 -12.91 -4.54
N VAL A 273 -19.77 -12.21 -4.46
CA VAL A 273 -20.35 -11.47 -5.59
C VAL A 273 -20.43 -9.99 -5.26
N ASN A 274 -19.83 -9.16 -6.11
CA ASN A 274 -20.00 -7.72 -6.13
C ASN A 274 -20.85 -7.33 -7.34
N ALA A 275 -21.90 -6.52 -7.13
CA ALA A 275 -22.72 -6.02 -8.23
C ALA A 275 -23.19 -4.59 -8.01
N LEU A 276 -23.29 -3.82 -9.11
CA LEU A 276 -23.93 -2.51 -9.14
C LEU A 276 -25.26 -2.62 -9.87
N ILE A 277 -26.35 -2.28 -9.19
CA ILE A 277 -27.71 -2.37 -9.69
C ILE A 277 -28.23 -0.96 -9.90
N HIS A 278 -28.56 -0.62 -11.14
CA HIS A 278 -29.25 0.61 -11.48
C HIS A 278 -30.76 0.41 -11.36
N THR A 279 -31.41 1.19 -10.51
CA THR A 279 -32.86 1.17 -10.35
C THR A 279 -33.39 2.55 -9.99
N SER A 280 -34.60 2.86 -10.48
CA SER A 280 -35.34 4.05 -10.07
C SER A 280 -36.07 3.85 -8.74
N ASP A 281 -36.25 2.59 -8.30
CA ASP A 281 -36.87 2.24 -7.03
C ASP A 281 -35.83 2.18 -5.90
N LYS A 282 -35.68 3.31 -5.19
CA LYS A 282 -34.75 3.42 -4.06
C LYS A 282 -35.14 2.57 -2.85
N GLN A 283 -36.36 2.03 -2.77
CA GLN A 283 -36.78 1.12 -1.69
C GLN A 283 -36.27 -0.31 -1.89
N ALA A 284 -35.96 -0.70 -3.14
CA ALA A 284 -35.35 -2.00 -3.44
C ALA A 284 -33.97 -2.19 -2.76
N ALA A 285 -33.24 -1.09 -2.51
CA ALA A 285 -31.93 -1.07 -1.86
C ALA A 285 -31.96 -1.37 -0.35
N ALA A 286 -33.12 -1.28 0.32
CA ALA A 286 -33.23 -1.30 1.78
C ALA A 286 -34.10 -2.47 2.31
N GLY A 287 -34.48 -3.41 1.46
CA GLY A 287 -35.49 -4.41 1.80
C GLY A 287 -34.95 -5.70 2.44
N GLU A 288 -35.76 -6.32 3.31
CA GLU A 288 -35.63 -7.73 3.74
C GLU A 288 -35.42 -8.71 2.57
N ALA A 289 -35.85 -8.34 1.36
CA ALA A 289 -35.68 -9.13 0.16
C ALA A 289 -34.20 -9.36 -0.17
N LEU A 290 -33.36 -8.32 -0.10
CA LEU A 290 -31.91 -8.41 -0.34
C LEU A 290 -31.23 -9.24 0.76
N ALA A 291 -31.66 -9.08 2.01
CA ALA A 291 -31.16 -9.83 3.16
C ALA A 291 -31.34 -11.36 3.06
N LYS A 292 -32.25 -11.82 2.18
CA LYS A 292 -32.53 -13.25 1.93
C LYS A 292 -31.74 -13.82 0.75
N LEU A 293 -30.95 -13.02 0.04
CA LEU A 293 -30.24 -13.42 -1.18
C LEU A 293 -28.90 -14.11 -0.95
N GLY A 294 -28.38 -14.11 0.29
CA GLY A 294 -27.11 -14.75 0.61
C GLY A 294 -26.86 -14.88 2.11
N GLN A 295 -25.67 -15.39 2.45
CA GLN A 295 -25.25 -15.67 3.82
C GLN A 295 -24.71 -14.42 4.53
N SER A 296 -23.94 -13.60 3.81
CA SER A 296 -23.51 -12.24 4.19
C SER A 296 -23.94 -11.30 3.10
N VAL A 297 -24.67 -10.23 3.46
CA VAL A 297 -25.21 -9.24 2.51
C VAL A 297 -24.89 -7.85 3.04
N VAL A 298 -24.07 -7.13 2.29
CA VAL A 298 -23.81 -5.70 2.50
C VAL A 298 -24.40 -4.92 1.33
N VAL A 299 -25.11 -3.84 1.64
CA VAL A 299 -25.73 -2.96 0.65
C VAL A 299 -25.30 -1.53 0.89
N LEU A 300 -24.80 -0.89 -0.17
CA LEU A 300 -24.45 0.52 -0.18
C LEU A 300 -25.30 1.30 -1.19
N PRO A 301 -25.83 2.47 -0.81
CA PRO A 301 -26.46 3.37 -1.77
C PRO A 301 -25.45 3.84 -2.83
N ALA A 302 -25.90 3.97 -4.08
CA ALA A 302 -25.14 4.55 -5.18
C ALA A 302 -25.96 5.66 -5.88
N GLU A 303 -25.31 6.53 -6.68
CA GLU A 303 -25.98 7.66 -7.34
C GLU A 303 -27.23 7.23 -8.13
N SER A 304 -27.14 6.12 -8.85
CA SER A 304 -28.19 5.59 -9.71
C SER A 304 -28.74 4.24 -9.24
N GLY A 305 -28.76 3.95 -7.94
CA GLY A 305 -29.32 2.70 -7.41
C GLY A 305 -28.58 2.22 -6.16
N PHE A 306 -28.07 0.99 -6.18
CA PHE A 306 -27.34 0.42 -5.05
C PHE A 306 -26.27 -0.58 -5.48
N LYS A 307 -25.24 -0.69 -4.65
CA LYS A 307 -24.17 -1.68 -4.76
C LYS A 307 -24.38 -2.76 -3.71
N VAL A 308 -24.19 -4.01 -4.09
CA VAL A 308 -24.28 -5.14 -3.17
C VAL A 308 -23.00 -5.94 -3.16
N HIS A 309 -22.70 -6.48 -1.99
CA HIS A 309 -21.72 -7.53 -1.79
C HIS A 309 -22.41 -8.71 -1.11
N ILE A 310 -22.42 -9.87 -1.78
CA ILE A 310 -23.23 -11.02 -1.35
C ILE A 310 -22.41 -12.30 -1.45
N HIS A 311 -22.39 -13.06 -0.36
CA HIS A 311 -21.89 -14.43 -0.37
C HIS A 311 -23.03 -15.41 -0.72
N THR A 312 -22.88 -16.16 -1.80
CA THR A 312 -23.91 -17.11 -2.28
C THR A 312 -23.30 -18.41 -2.78
N ALA A 313 -23.97 -19.55 -2.55
CA ALA A 313 -23.61 -20.81 -3.19
C ALA A 313 -24.05 -20.88 -4.67
N ASP A 314 -25.03 -20.06 -5.07
CA ASP A 314 -25.62 -20.09 -6.42
C ASP A 314 -25.62 -18.69 -7.04
N ARG A 315 -24.57 -18.41 -7.81
CA ARG A 315 -24.37 -17.16 -8.54
C ARG A 315 -25.38 -16.94 -9.66
N GLN A 316 -25.90 -18.00 -10.29
CA GLN A 316 -26.87 -17.87 -11.38
C GLN A 316 -28.23 -17.44 -10.84
N ARG A 317 -28.67 -18.09 -9.76
CA ARG A 317 -29.88 -17.71 -9.04
C ARG A 317 -29.78 -16.30 -8.48
N LEU A 318 -28.64 -15.95 -7.88
CA LEU A 318 -28.41 -14.60 -7.37
C LEU A 318 -28.51 -13.55 -8.49
N ARG A 319 -27.86 -13.80 -9.63
CA ARG A 319 -27.91 -12.89 -10.79
C ARG A 319 -29.34 -12.69 -11.27
N ALA A 320 -30.12 -13.76 -11.41
CA ALA A 320 -31.53 -13.67 -11.80
C ALA A 320 -32.37 -12.86 -10.81
N GLN A 321 -32.15 -13.05 -9.50
CA GLN A 321 -32.84 -12.29 -8.47
C GLN A 321 -32.47 -10.80 -8.48
N LEU A 322 -31.19 -10.46 -8.68
CA LEU A 322 -30.73 -9.08 -8.77
C LEU A 322 -31.22 -8.39 -10.05
N SER A 323 -31.23 -9.09 -11.19
CA SER A 323 -31.79 -8.57 -12.44
C SER A 323 -33.30 -8.27 -12.36
N ALA A 324 -34.02 -8.89 -11.42
CA ALA A 324 -35.43 -8.57 -11.18
C ALA A 324 -35.63 -7.24 -10.41
N LEU A 325 -34.59 -6.74 -9.74
CA LEU A 325 -34.63 -5.49 -8.96
C LEU A 325 -34.17 -4.25 -9.75
N GLY A 326 -33.44 -4.46 -10.85
CA GLY A 326 -32.91 -3.40 -11.70
C GLY A 326 -31.92 -3.91 -12.74
N GLU A 327 -31.35 -2.98 -13.50
CA GLU A 327 -30.31 -3.29 -14.49
C GLU A 327 -28.97 -3.53 -13.78
N ILE A 328 -28.34 -4.67 -14.02
CA ILE A 328 -26.99 -4.95 -13.51
C ILE A 328 -25.98 -4.26 -14.43
N VAL A 329 -25.40 -3.17 -13.96
CA VAL A 329 -24.44 -2.35 -14.71
C VAL A 329 -23.02 -2.88 -14.58
N ASP A 330 -22.70 -3.44 -13.40
CA ASP A 330 -21.42 -4.05 -13.12
C ASP A 330 -21.61 -5.34 -12.31
N TRP A 331 -20.76 -6.33 -12.59
CA TRP A 331 -20.82 -7.64 -11.96
C TRP A 331 -19.44 -8.28 -11.91
N SER A 332 -19.05 -8.69 -10.71
CA SER A 332 -17.88 -9.54 -10.47
C SER A 332 -18.26 -10.66 -9.51
N ASP A 333 -17.85 -11.89 -9.82
CA ASP A 333 -17.96 -13.03 -8.91
C ASP A 333 -16.65 -13.81 -8.83
N GLU A 334 -16.25 -14.16 -7.62
CA GLU A 334 -15.05 -14.93 -7.33
C GLU A 334 -15.44 -16.14 -6.46
N ALA A 335 -14.89 -17.31 -6.78
CA ALA A 335 -15.05 -18.48 -5.93
C ALA A 335 -14.30 -18.26 -4.62
N MET A 336 -14.98 -18.49 -3.49
CA MET A 336 -14.34 -18.40 -2.19
C MET A 336 -13.60 -19.70 -1.93
N ASP A 337 -12.27 -19.65 -1.86
CA ASP A 337 -11.50 -20.78 -1.39
C ASP A 337 -11.48 -20.73 0.16
N ALA A 338 -12.43 -21.42 0.78
CA ALA A 338 -12.40 -21.71 2.21
C ALA A 338 -11.22 -22.66 2.49
N GLY A 339 -10.01 -22.08 2.47
CA GLY A 339 -8.77 -22.81 2.27
C GLY A 339 -7.54 -21.92 2.09
N SER A 340 -7.70 -20.62 1.75
CA SER A 340 -6.57 -19.67 1.67
C SER A 340 -5.79 -19.58 3.00
N LEU A 341 -6.51 -19.67 4.13
CA LEU A 341 -5.93 -19.76 5.47
C LEU A 341 -5.52 -21.19 5.89
N ALA A 342 -5.98 -22.24 5.19
CA ALA A 342 -5.58 -23.62 5.47
C ALA A 342 -4.08 -23.89 5.19
N GLY A 343 -3.40 -23.00 4.47
CA GLY A 343 -1.93 -22.97 4.34
C GLY A 343 -1.21 -22.04 5.32
N VAL A 344 -1.95 -21.31 6.18
CA VAL A 344 -1.45 -20.43 7.24
C VAL A 344 -1.60 -21.09 8.62
N SER A 345 -2.51 -22.06 8.76
CA SER A 345 -2.57 -22.95 9.92
C SER A 345 -1.43 -23.95 9.86
N GLY A 346 -0.63 -23.97 10.93
CA GLY A 346 0.60 -24.73 11.03
C GLY A 346 1.76 -23.79 11.29
N SER A 347 2.50 -24.09 12.36
CA SER A 347 3.76 -23.44 12.71
C SER A 347 4.72 -23.45 11.52
N LYS A 348 4.61 -22.48 10.60
CA LYS A 348 5.69 -22.19 9.67
C LYS A 348 6.87 -21.85 10.56
N LYS A 349 7.88 -22.72 10.54
CA LYS A 349 9.17 -22.48 11.21
C LYS A 349 9.52 -21.03 10.92
N ARG A 350 9.64 -20.22 11.97
CA ARG A 350 9.94 -18.79 11.82
C ARG A 350 11.16 -18.69 10.92
N GLN A 351 11.04 -18.00 9.80
CA GLN A 351 12.15 -17.79 8.88
C GLN A 351 13.32 -17.22 9.68
N ALA A 352 14.56 -17.59 9.33
CA ALA A 352 15.73 -17.04 10.01
C ALA A 352 15.74 -15.50 9.94
N ILE A 353 15.27 -14.96 8.82
CA ILE A 353 15.05 -13.53 8.59
C ILE A 353 13.83 -13.36 7.67
N HIS A 354 12.99 -12.36 7.94
CA HIS A 354 11.83 -12.06 7.11
C HIS A 354 12.25 -11.35 5.82
N ILE A 355 11.62 -11.65 4.69
CA ILE A 355 11.95 -11.01 3.41
C ILE A 355 10.92 -9.93 3.06
N MET A 356 11.40 -8.74 2.73
CA MET A 356 10.60 -7.63 2.23
C MET A 356 11.16 -7.13 0.90
N THR A 357 10.30 -6.73 -0.04
CA THR A 357 10.73 -6.16 -1.33
C THR A 357 9.69 -5.19 -1.91
N ASP A 358 10.05 -4.50 -2.99
CA ASP A 358 9.18 -3.57 -3.72
C ASP A 358 8.38 -4.28 -4.82
N GLY A 359 7.15 -3.82 -5.06
CA GLY A 359 6.23 -4.30 -6.11
C GLY A 359 6.81 -4.20 -7.52
N ALA A 360 7.78 -3.31 -7.74
CA ALA A 360 8.57 -3.23 -8.96
C ALA A 360 9.30 -4.55 -9.33
N GLY A 361 9.41 -5.50 -8.40
CA GLY A 361 9.95 -6.85 -8.60
C GLY A 361 9.01 -7.81 -9.33
N SER A 362 7.74 -7.44 -9.54
CA SER A 362 6.75 -8.27 -10.27
C SER A 362 6.40 -9.60 -9.60
N LEU A 363 6.66 -9.73 -8.30
CA LEU A 363 5.99 -10.74 -7.49
C LEU A 363 4.52 -10.33 -7.35
N THR A 364 3.61 -11.27 -7.59
CA THR A 364 2.20 -11.04 -7.28
C THR A 364 2.01 -11.07 -5.76
N ARG A 365 0.92 -10.44 -5.27
CA ARG A 365 0.57 -10.51 -3.84
C ARG A 365 0.37 -11.94 -3.37
N GLU A 366 -0.25 -12.78 -4.20
CA GLU A 366 -0.44 -14.21 -3.94
C GLU A 366 0.92 -14.93 -3.77
N MET A 367 1.88 -14.70 -4.67
CA MET A 367 3.21 -15.28 -4.56
C MET A 367 3.93 -14.80 -3.30
N ALA A 368 3.86 -13.50 -3.01
CA ALA A 368 4.47 -12.94 -1.81
C ALA A 368 3.89 -13.57 -0.54
N GLN A 369 2.55 -13.66 -0.43
CA GLN A 369 1.86 -14.29 0.69
C GLN A 369 2.24 -15.78 0.84
N ARG A 370 2.24 -16.55 -0.26
CA ARG A 370 2.62 -17.98 -0.26
C ARG A 370 4.02 -18.20 0.30
N HIS A 371 4.97 -17.32 -0.04
CA HIS A 371 6.37 -17.40 0.37
C HIS A 371 6.72 -16.62 1.65
N GLY A 372 5.74 -15.96 2.28
CA GLY A 372 5.98 -15.15 3.48
C GLY A 372 6.83 -13.91 3.21
N ILE A 373 6.64 -13.26 2.06
CA ILE A 373 7.32 -12.02 1.67
C ILE A 373 6.37 -10.85 1.92
N THR A 374 6.86 -9.77 2.53
CA THR A 374 6.14 -8.48 2.52
C THR A 374 6.43 -7.72 1.23
N LEU A 375 5.38 -7.34 0.51
CA LEU A 375 5.48 -6.63 -0.76
C LEU A 375 4.98 -5.18 -0.62
N LEU A 376 5.87 -4.21 -0.83
CA LEU A 376 5.57 -2.79 -0.74
C LEU A 376 5.10 -2.26 -2.09
N ASP A 377 3.97 -1.55 -2.11
CA ASP A 377 3.43 -0.97 -3.35
C ASP A 377 4.30 0.20 -3.86
N SER A 378 4.36 0.30 -5.18
CA SER A 378 4.61 1.58 -5.86
C SER A 378 3.29 2.17 -6.34
N TYR A 379 3.29 3.45 -6.73
CA TYR A 379 2.07 4.16 -7.10
C TYR A 379 1.99 4.41 -8.60
N ILE A 380 0.79 4.23 -9.16
CA ILE A 380 0.45 4.57 -10.54
C ILE A 380 -0.35 5.87 -10.55
N LEU A 381 0.07 6.80 -11.40
CA LEU A 381 -0.57 8.08 -11.61
C LEU A 381 -1.23 8.07 -12.98
N ALA A 382 -2.56 8.08 -13.01
CA ALA A 382 -3.36 8.09 -14.22
C ALA A 382 -4.59 8.99 -14.02
N GLN A 383 -4.94 9.79 -15.04
CA GLN A 383 -6.14 10.65 -15.04
C GLN A 383 -6.27 11.54 -13.78
N GLY A 384 -5.15 12.05 -13.27
CA GLY A 384 -5.13 12.90 -12.07
C GLY A 384 -5.26 12.16 -10.74
N GLN A 385 -5.29 10.83 -10.73
CA GLN A 385 -5.36 10.00 -9.52
C GLN A 385 -4.03 9.29 -9.28
N SER A 386 -3.65 9.15 -8.01
CA SER A 386 -2.48 8.37 -7.56
C SER A 386 -2.96 7.20 -6.70
N ARG A 387 -2.69 5.96 -7.12
CA ARG A 387 -3.12 4.76 -6.39
C ARG A 387 -2.02 3.69 -6.34
N PRO A 388 -2.00 2.85 -5.29
CA PRO A 388 -1.05 1.73 -5.22
C PRO A 388 -1.24 0.80 -6.43
N GLU A 389 -0.14 0.26 -6.94
CA GLU A 389 -0.15 -0.55 -8.17
C GLU A 389 -1.00 -1.80 -8.02
N SER A 390 -1.03 -2.39 -6.82
CA SER A 390 -1.85 -3.56 -6.54
C SER A 390 -3.36 -3.29 -6.53
N LEU A 391 -3.78 -2.02 -6.56
CA LEU A 391 -5.19 -1.63 -6.65
C LEU A 391 -5.64 -1.34 -8.09
N HIS A 392 -4.78 -1.55 -9.07
CA HIS A 392 -5.11 -1.38 -10.48
C HIS A 392 -5.26 -2.72 -11.18
N ALA A 393 -6.32 -2.86 -11.98
CA ALA A 393 -6.36 -3.86 -13.04
C ALA A 393 -5.37 -3.44 -14.15
N PRO A 394 -4.32 -4.23 -14.45
CA PRO A 394 -3.31 -3.84 -15.42
C PRO A 394 -3.88 -3.55 -16.80
N ALA A 395 -4.89 -4.32 -17.24
CA ALA A 395 -5.57 -4.14 -18.52
C ALA A 395 -6.13 -2.71 -18.70
N ASN A 396 -6.72 -2.13 -17.63
CA ASN A 396 -7.28 -0.78 -17.68
C ASN A 396 -6.18 0.27 -17.89
N ILE A 397 -5.04 0.12 -17.22
CA ILE A 397 -3.91 1.03 -17.38
C ILE A 397 -3.28 0.89 -18.76
N TYR A 398 -3.11 -0.34 -19.25
CA TYR A 398 -2.59 -0.55 -20.60
C TYR A 398 -3.55 -0.05 -21.69
N ALA A 399 -4.86 -0.09 -21.48
CA ALA A 399 -5.84 0.53 -22.38
C ALA A 399 -5.64 2.06 -22.44
N LEU A 400 -5.57 2.73 -21.28
CA LEU A 400 -5.29 4.17 -21.19
C LEU A 400 -3.97 4.54 -21.91
N MET A 401 -2.92 3.74 -21.71
CA MET A 401 -1.62 3.96 -22.38
C MET A 401 -1.69 3.82 -23.90
N ARG A 402 -2.57 2.97 -24.44
CA ARG A 402 -2.78 2.84 -25.90
C ARG A 402 -3.58 4.00 -26.47
N GLU A 403 -4.51 4.54 -25.70
CA GLU A 403 -5.27 5.76 -26.03
C GLU A 403 -4.41 7.03 -25.98
N GLY A 404 -3.16 6.92 -25.52
CA GLY A 404 -2.23 8.04 -25.41
C GLY A 404 -2.40 8.87 -24.14
N VAL A 405 -3.18 8.39 -23.16
CA VAL A 405 -3.29 9.01 -21.84
C VAL A 405 -1.94 8.89 -21.14
N LYS A 406 -1.46 9.99 -20.57
CA LYS A 406 -0.22 10.01 -19.81
C LYS A 406 -0.42 9.23 -18.50
N VAL A 407 0.31 8.12 -18.37
CA VAL A 407 0.42 7.35 -17.13
C VAL A 407 1.86 7.44 -16.65
N THR A 408 2.05 7.68 -15.35
CA THR A 408 3.37 7.76 -14.72
C THR A 408 3.38 6.99 -13.40
N THR A 409 4.54 6.92 -12.73
CA THR A 409 4.65 6.27 -11.43
C THR A 409 5.20 7.23 -10.38
N ALA A 410 4.92 6.95 -9.11
CA ALA A 410 5.50 7.63 -7.95
C ALA A 410 5.92 6.62 -6.87
N GLN A 411 6.79 7.06 -5.97
CA GLN A 411 7.11 6.32 -4.76
C GLN A 411 5.95 6.43 -3.76
N ALA A 412 5.84 5.45 -2.87
CA ALA A 412 5.12 5.61 -1.62
C ALA A 412 5.67 6.80 -0.82
N SER A 413 4.83 7.41 0.03
CA SER A 413 5.25 8.54 0.87
C SER A 413 6.29 8.08 1.91
N THR A 414 7.08 9.00 2.44
CA THR A 414 8.04 8.67 3.52
C THR A 414 7.33 8.19 4.78
N PHE A 415 6.13 8.72 5.06
CA PHE A 415 5.30 8.28 6.17
C PHE A 415 4.81 6.84 5.97
N GLU A 416 4.23 6.53 4.81
CA GLU A 416 3.79 5.17 4.46
C GLU A 416 4.94 4.18 4.55
N ARG A 417 6.12 4.52 4.02
CA ARG A 417 7.34 3.70 4.16
C ARG A 417 7.72 3.49 5.62
N HIS A 418 7.72 4.54 6.44
CA HIS A 418 8.00 4.46 7.88
C HIS A 418 7.02 3.49 8.56
N GLN A 419 5.71 3.61 8.31
CA GLN A 419 4.70 2.72 8.88
C GLN A 419 4.94 1.26 8.46
N HIS A 420 5.25 1.00 7.19
CA HIS A 420 5.56 -0.35 6.70
C HIS A 420 6.82 -0.92 7.36
N TYR A 421 7.92 -0.16 7.44
CA TYR A 421 9.17 -0.64 8.05
C TYR A 421 8.97 -0.96 9.53
N GLN A 422 8.32 -0.07 10.27
CA GLN A 422 8.00 -0.25 11.68
C GLN A 422 7.10 -1.48 11.90
N SER A 423 6.01 -1.58 11.13
CA SER A 423 5.05 -2.69 11.18
C SER A 423 5.73 -4.04 10.93
N VAL A 424 6.57 -4.14 9.90
CA VAL A 424 7.28 -5.37 9.55
C VAL A 424 8.30 -5.76 10.63
N CYS A 425 9.09 -4.82 11.14
CA CYS A 425 10.06 -5.11 12.20
C CYS A 425 9.35 -5.54 13.50
N GLN A 426 8.22 -4.94 13.85
CA GLN A 426 7.43 -5.32 15.02
C GLN A 426 6.82 -6.73 14.89
N GLN A 427 6.37 -7.10 13.69
CA GLN A 427 5.73 -8.38 13.45
C GLN A 427 6.74 -9.52 13.35
N PHE A 428 7.84 -9.30 12.66
CA PHE A 428 8.74 -10.39 12.26
C PHE A 428 10.12 -10.33 12.93
N GLY A 429 10.52 -9.19 13.51
CA GLY A 429 11.85 -8.98 14.05
C GLY A 429 12.84 -8.69 12.93
N ARG A 430 13.97 -9.43 12.91
CA ARG A 430 14.98 -9.27 11.84
C ARG A 430 14.34 -9.44 10.46
N THR A 431 14.59 -8.45 9.60
CA THR A 431 14.01 -8.32 8.27
C THR A 431 15.07 -7.91 7.27
N LEU A 432 15.12 -8.58 6.12
CA LEU A 432 15.93 -8.22 4.97
C LEU A 432 15.05 -7.53 3.93
N TYR A 433 15.29 -6.24 3.72
CA TYR A 433 14.66 -5.46 2.66
C TYR A 433 15.53 -5.45 1.40
N LEU A 434 15.11 -6.20 0.39
CA LEU A 434 15.70 -6.15 -0.95
C LEU A 434 14.95 -5.10 -1.76
N CYS A 435 15.47 -3.87 -1.79
CA CYS A 435 14.80 -2.76 -2.46
C CYS A 435 15.12 -2.71 -3.96
N VAL A 436 14.22 -2.13 -4.75
CA VAL A 436 14.53 -1.80 -6.15
C VAL A 436 15.74 -0.87 -6.23
N GLY A 437 16.57 -1.08 -7.24
CA GLY A 437 17.91 -0.49 -7.29
C GLY A 437 17.92 1.04 -7.32
N SER A 438 18.95 1.64 -6.70
CA SER A 438 19.03 3.10 -6.52
C SER A 438 19.11 3.89 -7.84
N ALA A 439 19.54 3.25 -8.94
CA ALA A 439 19.51 3.86 -10.27
C ALA A 439 18.08 4.12 -10.80
N PHE A 440 17.07 3.46 -10.22
CA PHE A 440 15.68 3.57 -10.66
C PHE A 440 14.83 4.43 -9.72
N THR A 441 15.15 4.44 -8.42
CA THR A 441 14.35 5.13 -7.39
C THR A 441 15.14 5.39 -6.11
N GLY A 442 14.71 6.35 -5.29
CA GLY A 442 15.34 6.70 -4.01
C GLY A 442 14.90 5.84 -2.82
N ASN A 443 14.32 4.65 -3.04
CA ASN A 443 13.80 3.81 -1.95
C ASN A 443 14.89 3.37 -0.97
N HIS A 444 16.06 3.00 -1.51
CA HIS A 444 17.22 2.60 -0.72
C HIS A 444 17.61 3.70 0.28
N ASP A 445 17.84 4.93 -0.20
CA ASP A 445 18.23 6.05 0.65
C ASP A 445 17.18 6.37 1.72
N THR A 446 15.90 6.30 1.36
CA THR A 446 14.80 6.49 2.33
C THR A 446 14.83 5.42 3.42
N ALA A 447 15.09 4.15 3.07
CA ALA A 447 15.19 3.07 4.04
C ALA A 447 16.43 3.17 4.93
N GLN A 448 17.58 3.56 4.36
CA GLN A 448 18.82 3.77 5.12
C GLN A 448 18.64 4.89 6.16
N ARG A 449 18.06 6.03 5.77
CA ARG A 449 17.75 7.12 6.72
C ARG A 449 16.79 6.66 7.82
N TRP A 450 15.74 5.93 7.45
CA TRP A 450 14.80 5.40 8.45
C TRP A 450 15.50 4.48 9.44
N LYS A 451 16.38 3.60 8.97
CA LYS A 451 17.18 2.70 9.79
C LYS A 451 18.06 3.46 10.79
N GLU A 452 18.79 4.47 10.31
CA GLU A 452 19.64 5.33 11.16
C GLU A 452 18.84 6.07 12.25
N GLU A 453 17.63 6.50 11.94
CA GLU A 453 16.81 7.34 12.81
C GLU A 453 15.88 6.53 13.76
N ASN A 454 15.44 5.34 13.36
CA ASN A 454 14.30 4.64 13.99
C ASN A 454 14.57 3.17 14.35
N ASP A 455 15.71 2.59 13.96
CA ASP A 455 16.00 1.16 14.17
C ASP A 455 17.27 0.94 15.03
N PRO A 456 17.23 1.31 16.33
CA PRO A 456 18.39 1.17 17.22
C PRO A 456 18.81 -0.29 17.44
N ASP A 457 17.87 -1.23 17.26
CA ASP A 457 18.08 -2.67 17.42
C ASP A 457 18.61 -3.34 16.14
N ASN A 458 18.78 -2.56 15.05
CA ASN A 458 19.27 -3.04 13.75
C ASN A 458 18.49 -4.25 13.23
N LEU A 459 17.16 -4.17 13.32
CA LEU A 459 16.22 -5.18 12.84
C LEU A 459 16.10 -5.19 11.32
N LEU A 460 16.23 -4.02 10.67
CA LEU A 460 16.09 -3.87 9.23
C LEU A 460 17.46 -3.88 8.53
N GLU A 461 17.73 -4.94 7.79
CA GLU A 461 18.86 -5.01 6.86
C GLU A 461 18.43 -4.55 5.47
N VAL A 462 19.02 -3.47 4.96
CA VAL A 462 18.63 -2.85 3.69
C VAL A 462 19.68 -3.17 2.63
N VAL A 463 19.25 -3.81 1.54
CA VAL A 463 20.12 -4.17 0.40
C VAL A 463 19.65 -3.49 -0.86
N ASP A 464 20.51 -2.65 -1.45
CA ASP A 464 20.34 -2.17 -2.83
C ASP A 464 20.52 -3.34 -3.79
N SER A 465 19.42 -3.75 -4.44
CA SER A 465 19.46 -4.88 -5.36
C SER A 465 20.20 -4.58 -6.69
N GLY A 466 20.40 -3.30 -7.03
CA GLY A 466 20.84 -2.89 -8.36
C GLY A 466 19.94 -3.42 -9.49
N ALA A 467 18.69 -3.80 -9.18
CA ALA A 467 17.78 -4.49 -10.08
C ALA A 467 16.35 -3.93 -9.98
N ALA A 468 15.53 -4.26 -10.97
CA ALA A 468 14.10 -4.02 -11.02
C ALA A 468 13.46 -5.20 -11.77
N SER A 469 12.14 -5.18 -11.98
CA SER A 469 11.43 -6.20 -12.78
C SER A 469 11.70 -7.63 -12.27
N GLY A 470 11.64 -8.64 -13.13
CA GLY A 470 11.76 -10.04 -12.73
C GLY A 470 13.10 -10.41 -12.12
N ARG A 471 14.18 -9.67 -12.39
CA ARG A 471 15.46 -9.88 -11.70
C ARG A 471 15.30 -9.65 -10.20
N LEU A 472 14.64 -8.54 -9.80
CA LEU A 472 14.35 -8.24 -8.39
C LEU A 472 13.41 -9.28 -7.79
N GLY A 473 12.30 -9.59 -8.47
CA GLY A 473 11.32 -10.55 -7.97
C GLY A 473 11.90 -11.94 -7.78
N LEU A 474 12.72 -12.41 -8.72
CA LEU A 474 13.38 -13.70 -8.64
C LEU A 474 14.37 -13.76 -7.46
N MET A 475 15.16 -12.71 -7.24
CA MET A 475 16.05 -12.64 -6.07
C MET A 475 15.28 -12.70 -4.75
N ALA A 476 14.19 -11.94 -4.62
CA ALA A 476 13.36 -11.94 -3.41
C ALA A 476 12.69 -13.30 -3.17
N LEU A 477 12.16 -13.94 -4.23
CA LEU A 477 11.56 -15.27 -4.15
C LEU A 477 12.56 -16.33 -3.68
N LEU A 478 13.75 -16.35 -4.28
CA LEU A 478 14.79 -17.31 -3.91
C LEU A 478 15.32 -17.04 -2.50
N ALA A 479 15.46 -15.77 -2.11
CA ALA A 479 15.81 -15.41 -0.74
C ALA A 479 14.80 -15.94 0.28
N ALA A 480 13.49 -15.83 0.00
CA ALA A 480 12.45 -16.32 0.89
C ALA A 480 12.42 -17.85 0.99
N ARG A 481 12.66 -18.56 -0.13
CA ARG A 481 12.81 -20.02 -0.13
C ARG A 481 14.00 -20.46 0.71
N HIS A 482 15.13 -19.76 0.58
CA HIS A 482 16.33 -20.04 1.36
C HIS A 482 16.13 -19.71 2.84
N ALA A 483 15.49 -18.58 3.16
CA ALA A 483 15.20 -18.15 4.54
C ALA A 483 14.27 -19.12 5.30
N ALA A 484 13.42 -19.86 4.59
CA ALA A 484 12.58 -20.90 5.18
C ALA A 484 13.37 -22.14 5.65
N GLN A 485 14.57 -22.36 5.08
CA GLN A 485 15.42 -23.51 5.39
C GLN A 485 16.61 -23.14 6.30
N ALA A 486 17.12 -21.92 6.14
CA ALA A 486 18.23 -21.38 6.91
C ALA A 486 17.93 -21.35 8.41
N THR A 487 18.99 -21.43 9.22
CA THR A 487 18.91 -21.24 10.68
C THR A 487 19.38 -19.85 11.09
N GLU A 488 20.34 -19.27 10.37
CA GLU A 488 20.95 -17.99 10.71
C GLU A 488 20.64 -16.91 9.65
N PRO A 489 20.26 -15.68 10.06
CA PRO A 489 20.03 -14.56 9.15
C PRO A 489 21.18 -14.29 8.18
N GLU A 490 22.42 -14.41 8.66
CA GLU A 490 23.64 -14.10 7.92
C GLU A 490 23.88 -15.07 6.76
N GLU A 491 23.33 -16.29 6.83
CA GLU A 491 23.35 -17.24 5.71
C GLU A 491 22.51 -16.72 4.53
N VAL A 492 21.32 -16.20 4.84
CA VAL A 492 20.41 -15.62 3.84
C VAL A 492 21.00 -14.36 3.22
N ILE A 493 21.65 -13.51 4.02
CA ILE A 493 22.32 -12.31 3.50
C ILE A 493 23.43 -12.68 2.51
N ARG A 494 24.27 -13.68 2.83
CA ARG A 494 25.30 -14.19 1.90
C ARG A 494 24.68 -14.80 0.64
N PHE A 495 23.57 -15.53 0.78
CA PHE A 495 22.83 -16.06 -0.36
C PHE A 495 22.35 -14.93 -1.29
N VAL A 496 21.77 -13.86 -0.74
CA VAL A 496 21.33 -12.70 -1.52
C VAL A 496 22.50 -12.02 -2.23
N GLN A 497 23.66 -11.87 -1.57
CA GLN A 497 24.86 -11.33 -2.21
C GLN A 497 25.28 -12.14 -3.44
N LYS A 498 25.17 -13.47 -3.38
CA LYS A 498 25.39 -14.35 -4.55
C LYS A 498 24.29 -14.16 -5.60
N ALA A 499 23.03 -14.06 -5.18
CA ALA A 499 21.89 -13.82 -6.06
C ALA A 499 22.03 -12.56 -6.91
N LEU A 500 22.59 -11.49 -6.34
CA LEU A 500 22.86 -10.23 -7.04
C LEU A 500 23.76 -10.43 -8.26
N LEU A 501 24.68 -11.39 -8.21
CA LEU A 501 25.63 -11.70 -9.28
C LEU A 501 25.07 -12.69 -10.30
N ASP A 502 24.32 -13.70 -9.82
CA ASP A 502 23.90 -14.83 -10.64
C ASP A 502 22.56 -14.60 -11.38
N CYS A 503 21.70 -13.72 -10.84
CA CYS A 503 20.42 -13.38 -11.45
C CYS A 503 20.60 -12.36 -12.59
N GLU A 504 20.06 -12.69 -13.76
CA GLU A 504 20.03 -11.83 -14.95
C GLU A 504 18.60 -11.63 -15.44
N GLU A 505 18.38 -10.58 -16.24
CA GLU A 505 17.11 -10.37 -16.94
C GLU A 505 17.31 -9.72 -18.30
N TYR A 506 16.52 -10.17 -19.25
CA TYR A 506 16.36 -9.60 -20.58
C TYR A 506 14.92 -9.14 -20.76
N VAL A 507 14.73 -7.84 -21.03
CA VAL A 507 13.43 -7.22 -21.27
C VAL A 507 13.32 -6.85 -22.75
N PHE A 508 12.25 -7.33 -23.37
CA PHE A 508 12.00 -7.25 -24.81
C PHE A 508 10.90 -6.23 -25.08
N ILE A 509 11.32 -5.00 -25.39
CA ILE A 509 10.41 -3.87 -25.55
C ILE A 509 9.67 -3.97 -26.89
N ASP A 510 8.34 -3.80 -26.85
CA ASP A 510 7.51 -3.84 -28.05
C ASP A 510 7.52 -2.50 -28.80
N GLU A 511 7.35 -1.41 -28.04
CA GLU A 511 7.24 -0.05 -28.55
C GLU A 511 8.14 0.93 -27.78
N LEU A 512 9.10 1.55 -28.46
CA LEU A 512 10.10 2.43 -27.84
C LEU A 512 9.51 3.69 -27.18
N ARG A 513 8.34 4.17 -27.66
CA ARG A 513 7.73 5.43 -27.19
C ARG A 513 7.51 5.46 -25.69
N TYR A 514 7.14 4.33 -25.08
CA TYR A 514 6.88 4.23 -23.64
C TYR A 514 8.16 4.37 -22.82
N LEU A 515 9.23 3.69 -23.26
CA LEU A 515 10.54 3.74 -22.58
C LEU A 515 11.18 5.13 -22.65
N VAL A 516 11.01 5.84 -23.78
CA VAL A 516 11.49 7.21 -23.95
C VAL A 516 10.71 8.18 -23.06
N ALA A 517 9.38 8.07 -23.03
CA ALA A 517 8.52 8.91 -22.18
C ALA A 517 8.81 8.73 -20.69
N GLY A 518 9.24 7.53 -20.28
CA GLY A 518 9.67 7.23 -18.93
C GLY A 518 10.91 7.98 -18.49
N GLY A 519 11.85 8.36 -19.36
CA GLY A 519 13.05 9.12 -18.96
C GLY A 519 14.07 8.36 -18.10
N ARG A 520 13.90 7.03 -17.93
CA ARG A 520 14.80 6.11 -17.19
C ARG A 520 15.86 5.46 -18.09
N ILE A 521 15.93 5.84 -19.37
CA ILE A 521 17.04 5.53 -20.27
C ILE A 521 18.13 6.58 -20.06
N SER A 522 19.37 6.13 -19.83
CA SER A 522 20.53 7.02 -19.79
C SER A 522 20.61 7.85 -21.07
N ARG A 523 20.56 9.19 -20.95
CA ARG A 523 20.71 10.14 -22.08
C ARG A 523 22.04 10.01 -22.83
N THR A 524 22.98 9.22 -22.31
CA THR A 524 24.35 9.03 -22.81
C THR A 524 24.49 8.00 -23.94
N GLY A 525 23.42 7.27 -24.32
CA GLY A 525 23.53 6.06 -25.15
C GLY A 525 23.10 6.11 -26.62
N GLY A 526 22.90 7.28 -27.24
CA GLY A 526 22.58 7.38 -28.69
C GLY A 526 21.29 6.66 -29.13
N PHE A 527 20.33 6.49 -28.22
CA PHE A 527 19.21 5.54 -28.33
C PHE A 527 18.17 5.86 -29.42
N LEU A 528 18.09 7.11 -29.88
CA LEU A 528 16.92 7.63 -30.59
C LEU A 528 17.05 7.67 -32.12
N ALA A 529 18.25 7.74 -32.68
CA ALA A 529 18.43 7.94 -34.12
C ALA A 529 18.24 6.66 -34.95
N ASP A 530 18.64 5.50 -34.42
CA ASP A 530 18.76 4.25 -35.19
C ASP A 530 17.61 3.23 -34.97
N LEU A 531 16.57 3.61 -34.21
CA LEU A 531 15.57 2.66 -33.68
C LEU A 531 14.15 2.77 -34.25
N LEU A 532 13.91 3.60 -35.26
CA LEU A 532 12.66 3.59 -36.01
C LEU A 532 12.47 2.19 -36.63
N GLN A 533 11.38 1.50 -36.26
CA GLN A 533 11.02 0.12 -36.68
C GLN A 533 11.83 -1.03 -36.06
N MET A 534 12.65 -0.77 -35.04
CA MET A 534 13.43 -1.80 -34.33
C MET A 534 12.89 -2.02 -32.90
N LYS A 535 13.05 -3.23 -32.38
CA LYS A 535 12.62 -3.66 -31.04
C LYS A 535 13.86 -3.84 -30.13
N PRO A 536 14.08 -2.95 -29.15
CA PRO A 536 15.24 -3.05 -28.28
C PRO A 536 15.11 -4.20 -27.28
N VAL A 537 16.26 -4.80 -26.94
CA VAL A 537 16.41 -5.70 -25.80
C VAL A 537 17.27 -4.98 -24.76
N ILE A 538 16.73 -4.84 -23.56
CA ILE A 538 17.37 -4.13 -22.45
C ILE A 538 17.55 -5.05 -21.25
N SER A 539 18.40 -4.64 -20.31
CA SER A 539 18.62 -5.34 -19.05
C SER A 539 18.71 -4.33 -17.90
N PRO A 540 18.02 -4.53 -16.77
CA PRO A 540 18.17 -3.71 -15.58
C PRO A 540 19.48 -4.03 -14.84
N THR A 541 20.29 -3.00 -14.61
CA THR A 541 21.60 -3.11 -13.94
C THR A 541 21.74 -2.06 -12.83
N SER A 542 22.81 -2.18 -12.03
CA SER A 542 23.14 -1.20 -10.98
C SER A 542 23.37 0.21 -11.53
N ASP A 543 23.77 0.33 -12.79
CA ASP A 543 23.97 1.61 -13.48
C ASP A 543 22.70 2.11 -14.20
N GLY A 544 21.57 1.42 -14.01
CA GLY A 544 20.30 1.68 -14.67
C GLY A 544 20.05 0.75 -15.86
N VAL A 545 19.33 1.24 -16.86
CA VAL A 545 18.93 0.45 -18.03
C VAL A 545 20.07 0.34 -19.04
N ARG A 546 20.51 -0.89 -19.34
CA ARG A 546 21.53 -1.18 -20.38
C ARG A 546 20.90 -1.80 -21.61
N LYS A 547 21.23 -1.29 -22.80
CA LYS A 547 20.90 -1.94 -24.09
C LYS A 547 21.80 -3.15 -24.28
N VAL A 548 21.20 -4.33 -24.47
CA VAL A 548 21.93 -5.60 -24.68
C VAL A 548 21.71 -6.21 -26.06
N GLY A 549 20.75 -5.69 -26.82
CA GLY A 549 20.51 -6.10 -28.19
C GLY A 549 19.45 -5.24 -28.87
N VAL A 550 19.29 -5.43 -30.17
CA VAL A 550 18.20 -4.86 -30.95
C VAL A 550 17.78 -5.89 -32.00
N VAL A 551 16.48 -6.13 -32.14
CA VAL A 551 15.90 -7.08 -33.08
C VAL A 551 14.78 -6.43 -33.88
N ARG A 552 14.21 -7.13 -34.86
CA ARG A 552 13.19 -6.58 -35.80
C ARG A 552 11.78 -7.11 -35.59
N SER A 553 11.60 -8.25 -34.92
CA SER A 553 10.30 -8.88 -34.72
C SER A 553 10.22 -9.60 -33.38
N ARG A 554 9.01 -10.02 -32.97
CA ARG A 554 8.81 -10.80 -31.74
C ARG A 554 9.43 -12.19 -31.84
N GLU A 555 9.44 -12.80 -33.02
CA GLU A 555 10.13 -14.08 -33.28
C GLU A 555 11.65 -13.92 -33.09
N ALA A 556 12.21 -12.80 -33.54
CA ALA A 556 13.62 -12.49 -33.32
C ALA A 556 13.94 -12.19 -31.85
N GLN A 557 13.02 -11.60 -31.08
CA GLN A 557 13.16 -11.47 -29.62
C GLN A 557 13.25 -12.85 -28.96
N LEU A 558 12.37 -13.78 -29.32
CA LEU A 558 12.40 -15.14 -28.79
C LEU A 558 13.68 -15.87 -29.18
N ALA A 559 14.12 -15.77 -30.44
CA ALA A 559 15.38 -16.35 -30.88
C ALA A 559 16.57 -15.82 -30.06
N PHE A 560 16.62 -14.51 -29.80
CA PHE A 560 17.62 -13.89 -28.93
C PHE A 560 17.58 -14.44 -27.50
N ALA A 561 16.38 -14.58 -26.91
CA ALA A 561 16.22 -15.14 -25.57
C ALA A 561 16.75 -16.58 -25.48
N LEU A 562 16.39 -17.43 -26.45
CA LEU A 562 16.84 -18.82 -26.51
C LEU A 562 18.36 -18.93 -26.71
N GLU A 563 18.96 -18.02 -27.47
CA GLU A 563 20.43 -17.94 -27.60
C GLU A 563 21.09 -17.62 -26.26
N LYS A 564 20.56 -16.64 -25.50
CA LYS A 564 21.08 -16.30 -24.17
C LYS A 564 20.95 -17.47 -23.18
N LEU A 565 19.84 -18.20 -23.23
CA LEU A 565 19.68 -19.42 -22.44
C LEU A 565 20.69 -20.51 -22.82
N ARG A 566 20.94 -20.75 -24.12
CA ARG A 566 21.93 -21.74 -24.59
C ARG A 566 23.36 -21.40 -24.16
N ALA A 567 23.68 -20.11 -24.10
CA ALA A 567 25.02 -19.66 -23.71
C ALA A 567 25.30 -19.88 -22.21
N ARG A 568 24.26 -20.06 -21.38
CA ARG A 568 24.43 -20.35 -19.96
C ARG A 568 24.80 -21.82 -19.75
N GLN A 569 25.91 -22.03 -19.06
CA GLN A 569 26.39 -23.33 -18.59
C GLN A 569 25.83 -23.58 -17.17
N GLY A 570 25.21 -24.73 -16.92
CA GLY A 570 24.74 -25.10 -15.58
C GLY A 570 23.37 -25.79 -15.58
N GLY A 571 23.09 -26.56 -14.51
CA GLY A 571 21.90 -27.39 -14.35
C GLY A 571 20.57 -26.64 -14.18
N ALA A 572 19.61 -27.28 -13.52
CA ALA A 572 18.23 -26.79 -13.38
C ALA A 572 18.15 -25.34 -12.88
N SER A 573 17.58 -24.45 -13.69
CA SER A 573 17.47 -23.01 -13.43
C SER A 573 16.03 -22.64 -13.03
N VAL A 574 15.87 -21.56 -12.27
CA VAL A 574 14.55 -20.93 -12.07
C VAL A 574 14.43 -19.77 -13.03
N ILE A 575 13.38 -19.78 -13.84
CA ILE A 575 13.12 -18.80 -14.89
C ILE A 575 11.80 -18.12 -14.59
N MET A 576 11.80 -16.79 -14.59
CA MET A 576 10.60 -15.98 -14.50
C MET A 576 10.36 -15.31 -15.85
N LEU A 577 9.30 -15.73 -16.51
CA LEU A 577 8.78 -15.12 -17.72
C LEU A 577 7.71 -14.10 -17.34
N GLN A 578 7.79 -12.90 -17.89
CA GLN A 578 6.86 -11.83 -17.55
C GLN A 578 6.19 -11.23 -18.78
N HIS A 579 4.95 -10.79 -18.63
CA HIS A 579 4.12 -10.27 -19.72
C HIS A 579 3.50 -8.92 -19.39
N THR A 580 3.31 -8.07 -20.40
CA THR A 580 2.41 -6.91 -20.36
C THR A 580 1.34 -7.06 -21.45
N ASP A 581 0.16 -7.56 -21.05
CA ASP A 581 -1.00 -7.69 -21.96
C ASP A 581 -0.74 -8.59 -23.20
N ASN A 582 0.10 -9.60 -23.04
CA ASN A 582 0.48 -10.58 -24.07
C ASN A 582 0.70 -12.00 -23.50
N GLU A 583 0.04 -12.33 -22.37
CA GLU A 583 0.17 -13.60 -21.65
C GLU A 583 -0.03 -14.82 -22.54
N GLU A 584 -1.10 -14.82 -23.34
CA GLU A 584 -1.46 -15.93 -24.22
C GLU A 584 -0.31 -16.30 -25.18
N TRP A 585 0.40 -15.29 -25.70
CA TRP A 585 1.53 -15.51 -26.59
C TRP A 585 2.70 -16.17 -25.84
N LEU A 586 2.98 -15.74 -24.61
CA LEU A 586 4.03 -16.35 -23.78
C LEU A 586 3.69 -17.80 -23.46
N LEU A 587 2.46 -18.06 -23.01
CA LEU A 587 1.98 -19.38 -22.62
C LEU A 587 2.00 -20.36 -23.81
N LYS A 588 1.53 -19.94 -24.99
CA LYS A 588 1.41 -20.81 -26.17
C LYS A 588 2.71 -20.94 -26.98
N THR A 589 3.61 -19.95 -26.91
CA THR A 589 4.77 -19.87 -27.82
C THR A 589 6.10 -19.88 -27.10
N VAL A 590 6.28 -19.04 -26.08
CA VAL A 590 7.58 -18.83 -25.42
C VAL A 590 7.87 -19.95 -24.42
N GLN A 591 6.98 -20.16 -23.47
CA GLN A 591 7.15 -21.14 -22.40
C GLN A 591 7.43 -22.56 -22.91
N PRO A 592 6.73 -23.10 -23.92
CA PRO A 592 7.04 -24.44 -24.46
C PRO A 592 8.45 -24.53 -25.06
N GLN A 593 8.95 -23.46 -25.67
CA GLN A 593 10.29 -23.45 -26.27
C GLN A 593 11.38 -23.34 -25.20
N VAL A 594 11.14 -22.55 -24.15
CA VAL A 594 12.03 -22.48 -22.98
C VAL A 594 12.07 -23.83 -22.27
N GLN A 595 10.91 -24.47 -22.02
CA GLN A 595 10.85 -25.79 -21.39
C GLN A 595 11.53 -26.88 -22.24
N LYS A 596 11.36 -26.83 -23.57
CA LYS A 596 12.05 -27.76 -24.48
C LYS A 596 13.57 -27.62 -24.42
N LEU A 597 14.05 -26.38 -24.29
CA LEU A 597 15.48 -26.11 -24.18
C LEU A 597 16.05 -26.50 -22.81
N LEU A 598 15.28 -26.28 -21.74
CA LEU A 598 15.65 -26.56 -20.36
C LEU A 598 14.56 -27.41 -19.67
N PRO A 599 14.55 -28.74 -19.88
CA PRO A 599 13.48 -29.62 -19.40
C PRO A 599 13.28 -29.62 -17.88
N ASP A 600 14.34 -29.36 -17.11
CA ASP A 600 14.30 -29.39 -15.64
C ASP A 600 14.09 -27.99 -15.01
N ALA A 601 13.98 -26.95 -15.84
CA ALA A 601 13.80 -25.59 -15.34
C ALA A 601 12.42 -25.43 -14.70
N GLU A 602 12.39 -24.72 -13.58
CA GLU A 602 11.15 -24.20 -13.03
C GLU A 602 10.80 -22.90 -13.77
N ILE A 603 9.67 -22.89 -14.48
CA ILE A 603 9.22 -21.72 -15.22
C ILE A 603 8.02 -21.10 -14.49
N LEU A 604 8.20 -19.86 -14.05
CA LEU A 604 7.17 -19.01 -13.49
C LEU A 604 6.69 -18.06 -14.58
N LEU A 605 5.39 -18.06 -14.89
CA LEU A 605 4.77 -17.07 -15.77
C LEU A 605 3.98 -16.09 -14.90
N VAL A 606 4.34 -14.81 -14.94
CA VAL A 606 3.75 -13.78 -14.08
C VAL A 606 3.47 -12.49 -14.86
N PRO A 607 2.49 -11.68 -14.46
CA PRO A 607 2.39 -10.33 -15.01
C PRO A 607 3.62 -9.51 -14.62
N LEU A 608 4.11 -8.69 -15.53
CA LEU A 608 5.16 -7.71 -15.22
C LEU A 608 4.54 -6.61 -14.34
N SER A 609 5.24 -6.20 -13.27
CA SER A 609 4.74 -5.20 -12.32
C SER A 609 4.23 -3.97 -13.05
N LEU A 610 3.08 -3.45 -12.64
CA LEU A 610 2.47 -2.32 -13.35
C LEU A 610 3.38 -1.10 -13.30
N THR A 611 4.12 -0.93 -12.20
CA THR A 611 5.16 0.10 -12.06
C THR A 611 6.21 0.01 -13.16
N SER A 612 6.74 -1.18 -13.45
CA SER A 612 7.70 -1.35 -14.55
C SER A 612 7.01 -1.27 -15.91
N GLY A 613 5.80 -1.81 -16.03
CA GLY A 613 5.00 -1.86 -17.24
C GLY A 613 4.60 -0.49 -17.77
N VAL A 614 4.36 0.49 -16.89
CA VAL A 614 4.08 1.89 -17.29
C VAL A 614 5.27 2.51 -18.04
N HIS A 615 6.51 2.18 -17.65
CA HIS A 615 7.71 2.68 -18.33
C HIS A 615 8.09 1.83 -19.55
N MET A 616 7.74 0.55 -19.58
CA MET A 616 8.14 -0.36 -20.67
C MET A 616 7.10 -0.45 -21.80
N GLY A 617 5.82 -0.25 -21.47
CA GLY A 617 4.70 -0.28 -22.39
C GLY A 617 4.04 -1.66 -22.54
N PRO A 618 2.78 -1.69 -23.01
CA PRO A 618 2.09 -2.92 -23.38
C PRO A 618 2.81 -3.68 -24.51
N GLY A 619 2.65 -5.00 -24.52
CA GLY A 619 3.28 -5.91 -25.49
C GLY A 619 4.73 -6.28 -25.15
N THR A 620 5.31 -5.64 -24.14
CA THR A 620 6.62 -6.00 -23.58
C THR A 620 6.54 -7.37 -22.91
N TRP A 621 7.63 -8.12 -22.98
CA TRP A 621 7.82 -9.30 -22.14
C TRP A 621 9.26 -9.37 -21.66
N SER A 622 9.52 -10.17 -20.63
CA SER A 622 10.88 -10.36 -20.13
C SER A 622 11.14 -11.80 -19.74
N LEU A 623 12.43 -12.10 -19.63
CA LEU A 623 12.96 -13.36 -19.14
C LEU A 623 14.01 -13.04 -18.10
N ALA A 624 13.69 -13.29 -16.83
CA ALA A 624 14.64 -13.31 -15.73
C ALA A 624 15.05 -14.74 -15.40
N LEU A 625 16.31 -14.94 -15.02
CA LEU A 625 16.86 -16.26 -14.74
C LEU A 625 17.86 -16.21 -13.60
N ALA A 626 17.84 -17.26 -12.77
CA ALA A 626 18.84 -17.51 -11.74
C ALA A 626 19.68 -18.73 -12.13
N GLY A 627 20.98 -18.69 -11.82
CA GLY A 627 21.88 -19.81 -12.10
C GLY A 627 21.48 -21.10 -11.36
N GLY A 628 21.80 -22.26 -11.92
CA GLY A 628 21.29 -23.55 -11.40
C GLY A 628 21.76 -23.98 -10.01
N GLN A 629 22.68 -23.24 -9.38
CA GLN A 629 23.08 -23.45 -7.98
C GLN A 629 22.16 -22.72 -6.97
N MET A 630 21.15 -21.98 -7.44
CA MET A 630 20.32 -21.08 -6.64
C MET A 630 18.92 -21.64 -6.35
N ARG A 631 18.68 -22.93 -6.59
CA ARG A 631 17.35 -23.54 -6.52
C ARG A 631 16.88 -23.83 -5.09
#